data_AF-A0A938ZJ89-F1
#
_entry.id   AF-A0A938ZJ89-F1
#
_cell.length_a   1.000
_cell.length_b   1.000
_cell.length_c   1.000
_cell.angle_alpha   90.00
_cell.angle_beta   90.00
_cell.angle_gamma   90.00
#
_symmetry.space_group_name_H-M   'P 1'
#
loop_
_entity.id
_entity.type
_entity.pdbx_description
1 polymer ?
#
loop_
_entity_poly.entity_id
_entity_poly.type
_entity_poly.pdbx_seq_one_letter_code
_entity_poly.pdbx_strand_id
1 'polypeptide(L)' 'MQKLKVAANSGQNPAFDFLLSCWNDDPMLVIAIKKLLAKFPQWGVVIVNEVLVDWNE' A
#
# COMPACT_ATOMS: atom_id res chain seq x y z
N MET A 1 -0.73 11.14 3.93
CA MET A 1 -1.92 11.07 3.04
C MET A 1 -1.69 11.49 1.58
N GLN A 2 -1.03 12.64 1.27
CA GLN A 2 -0.91 13.12 -0.13
C GLN A 2 -0.30 12.08 -1.09
N LYS A 3 0.72 11.33 -0.63
CA LYS A 3 1.37 10.29 -1.45
C LYS A 3 0.43 9.12 -1.81
N LEU A 4 -0.47 8.70 -0.91
CA LEU A 4 -1.50 7.69 -1.23
C LEU A 4 -2.50 8.20 -2.26
N LYS A 5 -2.88 9.49 -2.17
CA LYS A 5 -3.77 10.12 -3.16
C LYS A 5 -3.11 10.20 -4.54
N VAL A 6 -1.83 10.55 -4.60
CA VAL A 6 -1.04 10.53 -5.85
C VAL A 6 -1.00 9.11 -6.40
N ALA A 7 -0.64 8.12 -5.59
CA ALA A 7 -0.59 6.72 -6.00
C ALA A 7 -1.95 6.21 -6.53
N ALA A 8 -3.06 6.60 -5.89
CA ALA A 8 -4.41 6.26 -6.34
C ALA A 8 -4.75 6.78 -7.74
N ASN A 9 -4.26 7.98 -8.06
CA ASN A 9 -4.56 8.71 -9.29
C ASN A 9 -3.59 8.37 -10.44
N SER A 10 -2.29 8.23 -10.14
CA SER A 10 -1.25 8.03 -11.16
C SER A 10 -0.80 6.58 -11.32
N GLY A 11 -1.10 5.70 -10.35
CA GLY A 11 -0.54 4.35 -10.31
C GLY A 11 0.95 4.28 -9.95
N GLN A 12 1.56 5.42 -9.59
CA GLN A 12 2.93 5.47 -9.11
C GLN A 12 3.02 4.75 -7.76
N ASN A 13 3.88 3.73 -7.68
CA ASN A 13 4.14 3.00 -6.44
C ASN A 13 4.73 3.96 -5.38
N PRO A 14 4.11 4.10 -4.20
CA PRO A 14 4.60 5.00 -3.16
C PRO A 14 5.79 4.43 -2.35
N ALA A 15 6.31 3.26 -2.72
CA ALA A 15 7.33 2.45 -2.04
C ALA A 15 6.81 1.71 -0.79
N PHE A 16 7.38 0.53 -0.54
CA PHE A 16 6.98 -0.38 0.53
C PHE A 16 7.09 0.27 1.93
N ASP A 17 8.23 0.89 2.27
CA ASP A 17 8.43 1.55 3.57
C ASP A 17 7.36 2.60 3.90
N PHE A 18 6.89 3.31 2.87
CA PHE A 18 5.83 4.29 3.04
C PHE A 18 4.47 3.60 3.27
N LEU A 19 4.16 2.53 2.55
CA LEU A 19 2.95 1.74 2.80
C LEU A 19 2.98 1.12 4.20
N LEU A 20 4.11 0.58 4.62
CA LEU A 20 4.31 -0.04 5.93
C LEU A 20 4.15 0.99 7.07
N SER A 21 4.74 2.18 6.93
CA SER A 21 4.54 3.24 7.93
C SER A 21 3.07 3.67 8.03
N CYS A 22 2.37 3.80 6.91
CA CYS A 22 0.92 4.10 6.93
C CYS A 22 0.08 2.95 7.49
N TRP A 23 0.48 1.69 7.24
CA TRP A 23 -0.20 0.50 7.72
C TRP A 23 -0.21 0.41 9.26
N ASN A 24 0.86 0.88 9.90
CA ASN A 24 1.02 0.88 11.35
C ASN A 24 0.45 2.13 12.06
N ASP A 25 0.06 3.17 11.31
CA ASP A 25 -0.35 4.47 11.84
C ASP A 25 -1.87 4.56 12.13
N ASP A 26 -2.70 4.26 11.13
CA ASP A 26 -4.16 4.45 11.23
C ASP A 26 -4.93 3.32 10.51
N PRO A 27 -5.90 2.65 11.18
CA PRO A 27 -6.78 1.66 10.56
C PRO A 27 -7.48 2.12 9.27
N MET A 28 -7.78 3.41 9.11
CA MET A 28 -8.37 3.96 7.88
C MET A 28 -7.38 3.94 6.71
N LEU A 29 -6.09 4.11 6.98
CA LEU A 29 -5.04 4.00 5.96
C LEU A 29 -4.86 2.55 5.51
N VAL A 30 -5.00 1.58 6.43
CA VAL A 30 -5.01 0.14 6.09
C VAL A 30 -6.08 -0.17 5.05
N ILE A 31 -7.29 0.38 5.18
CA ILE A 31 -8.38 0.20 4.20
C ILE A 31 -8.02 0.81 2.84
N ALA A 32 -7.42 2.00 2.84
CA ALA A 32 -6.99 2.65 1.60
C ALA A 32 -5.88 1.85 0.89
N ILE A 33 -4.91 1.33 1.65
CA ILE A 33 -3.81 0.51 1.14
C ILE A 33 -4.35 -0.81 0.56
N LYS A 34 -5.26 -1.50 1.25
CA LYS A 34 -5.94 -2.71 0.73
C LYS A 34 -6.56 -2.47 -0.64
N LYS A 35 -7.28 -1.35 -0.82
CA LYS A 35 -7.89 -0.97 -2.11
C LYS A 35 -6.84 -0.67 -3.18
N LEU A 36 -5.74 -0.02 -2.81
CA LEU A 36 -4.66 0.29 -3.74
C LEU A 36 -3.93 -0.97 -4.23
N LEU A 37 -3.60 -1.89 -3.32
CA LEU A 37 -2.93 -3.15 -3.69
C LEU A 37 -3.82 -4.01 -4.59
N ALA A 38 -5.14 -4.03 -4.34
CA ALA A 38 -6.09 -4.70 -5.24
C ALA A 38 -6.16 -4.02 -6.63
N LYS A 39 -5.98 -2.69 -6.70
CA LYS A 39 -6.00 -1.92 -7.95
C LYS A 39 -4.68 -2.03 -8.73
N PHE A 40 -3.56 -2.16 -8.03
CA PHE A 40 -2.21 -2.13 -8.60
C PHE A 40 -1.40 -3.37 -8.20
N PRO A 41 -1.81 -4.58 -8.63
CA PRO A 41 -1.13 -5.82 -8.27
C PRO A 41 0.33 -5.87 -8.75
N GLN A 42 0.68 -5.11 -9.79
CA GLN A 42 2.05 -5.01 -10.31
C GLN A 42 3.05 -4.38 -9.34
N TRP A 43 2.60 -3.79 -8.23
CA TRP A 43 3.50 -3.26 -7.21
C TRP A 43 4.22 -4.34 -6.41
N GLY A 44 3.80 -5.61 -6.51
CA GLY A 44 4.45 -6.73 -5.85
C GLY A 44 4.34 -6.70 -4.32
N VAL A 45 3.37 -5.97 -3.77
CA VAL A 45 3.11 -5.94 -2.33
C VAL A 45 1.83 -6.69 -2.03
N VAL A 46 1.89 -7.63 -1.10
CA VAL A 46 0.77 -8.49 -0.70
C VAL A 46 0.47 -8.35 0.79
N ILE A 47 -0.70 -8.84 1.21
CA ILE A 47 -1.11 -8.87 2.62
C ILE A 47 -1.24 -10.33 3.03
N VAL A 48 -0.46 -10.75 4.03
CA VAL A 48 -0.47 -12.11 4.56
C VAL A 48 -0.70 -12.02 6.06
N ASN A 49 -1.76 -12.66 6.57
CA ASN A 49 -2.11 -12.64 8.00
C ASN A 49 -2.10 -11.23 8.61
N GLU A 50 -2.73 -10.27 7.91
CA GLU A 50 -2.81 -8.85 8.31
C GLU A 50 -1.47 -8.08 8.33
N VAL A 51 -0.41 -8.66 7.77
CA VAL A 51 0.91 -8.04 7.62
C VAL A 51 1.16 -7.68 6.17
N LEU A 52 1.74 -6.49 5.94
CA LEU A 52 2.20 -6.06 4.62
C LEU A 52 3.54 -6.74 4.30
N VAL A 53 3.65 -7.36 3.12
CA VAL A 53 4.85 -8.09 2.68
C VAL A 53 5.23 -7.63 1.27
N ASP A 54 6.50 -7.32 1.07
CA ASP A 54 7.06 -7.14 -0.28
C ASP A 54 7.37 -8.52 -0.86
N TRP A 55 6.77 -8.83 -2.01
CA TRP A 55 6.87 -10.11 -2.71
C TRP A 55 7.89 -10.07 -3.86
N ASN A 56 8.43 -8.89 -4.17
CA ASN A 56 9.48 -8.74 -5.18
C ASN A 56 10.90 -8.95 -4.64
N GLU A 57 11.06 -9.18 -3.33
CA GLU A 57 12.32 -9.54 -2.68
C GLU A 57 12.41 -11.04 -2.34
#